data_AF-A0A382Y9M4-F1
#
_entry.id   AF-A0A382Y9M4-F1
#
_cell.length_a   1.000
_cell.length_b   1.000
_cell.length_c   1.000
_cell.angle_alpha   90.00
_cell.angle_beta   90.00
_cell.angle_gamma   90.00
#
_symmetry.space_group_name_H-M   'P 1'
#
loop_
_entity.id
_entity.type
_entity.pdbx_description
1 polymer ?
#
loop_
_entity_poly.entity_id
_entity_poly.type
_entity_poly.pdbx_seq_one_letter_code
_entity_poly.pdbx_strand_id
1 'polypeptide(L)'
;MTKKIIRICNGLLPLFIFLSSSVVAQQGSSFFARPLELERDVQFWIRVYTEIDTDSGFIHDSKNLGVVYRTVRFSAGMKAGDRSRQTRSAVNVIESALQALATGKRDGLSRSEQMVLALWPKQVSNDE
;
A
#
# COMPACT_ATOMS: atom_id res chain seq x y z
N MET A 1 31.12 -64.34 -37.69
CA MET A 1 30.27 -64.11 -36.50
C MET A 1 29.19 -63.10 -36.89
N THR A 2 27.90 -63.49 -37.07
CA THR A 2 26.84 -63.47 -36.02
C THR A 2 26.73 -62.12 -35.31
N LYS A 3 25.60 -61.41 -35.19
CA LYS A 3 24.15 -61.56 -35.49
C LYS A 3 23.61 -60.11 -35.72
N LYS A 4 22.37 -59.78 -36.15
CA LYS A 4 21.08 -60.47 -36.36
C LYS A 4 20.25 -59.60 -37.34
N ILE A 5 19.36 -60.15 -38.18
CA ILE A 5 18.30 -59.36 -38.83
C ILE A 5 17.18 -59.13 -37.81
N ILE A 6 16.88 -57.88 -37.46
CA ILE A 6 15.72 -57.54 -36.62
C ILE A 6 14.52 -57.27 -37.53
N ARG A 7 13.42 -57.95 -37.22
CA ARG A 7 12.20 -57.98 -38.04
C ARG A 7 11.35 -56.76 -37.74
N ILE A 8 10.65 -56.28 -38.77
CA ILE A 8 9.67 -55.19 -38.68
C ILE A 8 8.56 -55.60 -37.71
N CYS A 9 8.31 -54.77 -36.68
CA CYS A 9 7.05 -54.78 -35.96
C CYS A 9 6.16 -53.68 -36.55
N ASN A 10 5.17 -54.07 -37.36
CA ASN A 10 4.04 -53.20 -37.68
C ASN A 10 3.25 -52.97 -36.38
N GLY A 11 3.48 -51.83 -35.72
CA GLY A 11 2.74 -51.38 -34.55
C GLY A 11 2.18 -49.99 -34.80
N LEU A 12 0.87 -49.94 -35.09
CA LEU A 12 -0.01 -48.76 -35.16
C LEU A 12 0.66 -47.38 -35.37
N LEU A 13 0.49 -46.83 -36.58
CA LEU A 13 0.24 -45.39 -36.69
C LEU A 13 -1.23 -45.18 -36.30
N PRO A 14 -1.52 -44.32 -35.30
CA PRO A 14 -2.09 -43.04 -35.70
C PRO A 14 -1.63 -41.83 -34.87
N LEU A 15 -1.66 -40.67 -35.53
CA LEU A 15 -2.05 -39.38 -34.94
C LEU A 15 -1.17 -38.77 -33.84
N PHE A 16 0.04 -38.33 -34.19
CA PHE A 16 0.69 -37.18 -33.53
C PHE A 16 0.08 -35.86 -34.05
N ILE A 17 -1.21 -35.66 -33.75
CA ILE A 17 -1.90 -34.37 -33.80
C ILE A 17 -2.40 -34.12 -32.37
N PHE A 18 -2.56 -32.86 -31.96
CA PHE A 18 -2.53 -32.37 -30.58
C PHE A 18 -1.09 -32.37 -30.00
N LEU A 19 -0.53 -31.29 -29.46
CA LEU A 19 -1.10 -29.99 -29.11
C LEU A 19 -0.29 -28.83 -29.74
N SER A 20 -0.81 -28.20 -30.80
CA SER A 20 -0.48 -26.80 -31.11
C SER A 20 -1.47 -25.88 -30.39
N SER A 21 -1.52 -25.98 -29.07
CA SER A 21 -2.27 -25.04 -28.24
C SER A 21 -1.50 -23.72 -28.22
N SER A 22 -1.76 -22.87 -29.21
CA SER A 22 -1.43 -21.45 -29.11
C SER A 22 -2.14 -20.92 -27.87
N VAL A 23 -1.40 -20.71 -26.78
CA VAL A 23 -1.88 -19.97 -25.62
C VAL A 23 -2.10 -18.53 -26.10
N VAL A 24 -3.33 -18.24 -26.51
CA VAL A 24 -3.81 -16.88 -26.63
C VAL A 24 -3.81 -16.34 -25.21
N ALA A 25 -2.79 -15.58 -24.86
CA ALA A 25 -2.78 -14.79 -23.65
C ALA A 25 -3.95 -13.80 -23.75
N GLN A 26 -5.06 -14.14 -23.09
CA GLN A 26 -6.27 -13.33 -23.14
C GLN A 26 -5.96 -11.98 -22.50
N GLN A 27 -5.80 -10.94 -23.33
CA GLN A 27 -5.68 -9.55 -22.90
C GLN A 27 -7.06 -9.06 -22.41
N GLY A 28 -7.54 -9.67 -21.33
CA GLY A 28 -8.74 -9.27 -20.61
C GLY A 28 -8.42 -8.09 -19.71
N SER A 29 -8.56 -6.88 -20.24
CA SER A 29 -8.45 -5.63 -19.50
C SER A 29 -9.67 -5.41 -18.56
N SER A 30 -9.97 -6.36 -17.67
CA SER A 30 -10.95 -6.22 -16.57
C SER A 30 -11.00 -7.40 -15.55
N PHE A 31 -10.04 -8.34 -15.52
CA PHE A 31 -10.12 -9.51 -14.61
C PHE A 31 -10.21 -9.17 -13.11
N PHE A 32 -9.82 -7.96 -12.71
CA PHE A 32 -10.08 -7.40 -11.38
C PHE A 32 -10.86 -6.10 -11.54
N ALA A 33 -12.01 -6.02 -10.87
CA ALA A 33 -12.72 -4.75 -10.72
C ALA A 33 -11.84 -3.75 -9.96
N ARG A 34 -11.89 -2.47 -10.37
CA ARG A 34 -11.28 -1.36 -9.64
C ARG A 34 -12.40 -0.57 -8.93
N PRO A 35 -12.83 -0.99 -7.72
CA PRO A 35 -13.82 -0.23 -6.95
C PRO A 35 -13.27 1.16 -6.62
N LEU A 36 -14.08 2.19 -6.85
CA LEU A 36 -13.70 3.59 -6.59
C LEU A 36 -13.45 3.84 -5.10
N GLU A 37 -14.08 3.03 -4.25
CA GLU A 37 -13.95 3.02 -2.80
C GLU A 37 -12.51 2.75 -2.34
N LEU A 38 -11.75 1.94 -3.08
CA LEU A 38 -10.35 1.61 -2.75
C LEU A 38 -9.33 2.60 -3.34
N GLU A 39 -9.73 3.50 -4.25
CA GLU A 39 -8.78 4.38 -4.94
C GLU A 39 -7.97 5.24 -3.97
N ARG A 40 -8.61 5.76 -2.90
CA ARG A 40 -7.94 6.53 -1.83
C ARG A 40 -6.80 5.74 -1.18
N ASP A 41 -7.06 4.49 -0.84
CA ASP A 41 -6.14 3.64 -0.10
C ASP A 41 -5.01 3.13 -1.01
N VAL A 42 -5.34 2.84 -2.28
CA VAL A 42 -4.35 2.55 -3.33
C VAL A 42 -3.41 3.75 -3.52
N GLN A 43 -3.94 4.98 -3.60
CA GLN A 43 -3.11 6.18 -3.71
C GLN A 43 -2.22 6.38 -2.47
N PHE A 44 -2.70 6.11 -1.25
CA PHE A 44 -1.85 6.13 -0.05
C PHE A 44 -0.65 5.18 -0.18
N TRP A 45 -0.88 3.92 -0.58
CA TRP A 45 0.21 2.95 -0.74
C TRP A 45 1.17 3.30 -1.89
N ILE A 46 0.67 3.84 -3.01
CA ILE A 46 1.52 4.39 -4.08
C ILE A 46 2.46 5.45 -3.49
N ARG A 47 1.93 6.39 -2.70
CA ARG A 47 2.74 7.45 -2.05
C ARG A 47 3.75 6.89 -1.05
N VAL A 48 3.39 5.88 -0.26
CA VAL A 48 4.35 5.18 0.62
C VAL A 48 5.53 4.61 -0.18
N TYR A 49 5.29 3.92 -1.29
CA TYR A 49 6.36 3.31 -2.09
C TYR A 49 7.12 4.27 -3.02
N THR A 50 6.71 5.54 -3.12
CA THR A 50 7.31 6.53 -4.06
C THR A 50 7.82 7.82 -3.40
N GLU A 51 7.27 8.24 -2.26
CA GLU A 51 7.64 9.48 -1.55
C GLU A 51 8.45 9.23 -0.26
N ILE A 52 8.40 8.01 0.29
CA ILE A 52 9.01 7.64 1.57
C ILE A 52 10.21 6.73 1.36
N ASP A 53 11.34 7.20 1.87
CA ASP A 53 12.64 6.53 1.88
C ASP A 53 12.93 5.86 3.24
N THR A 54 14.09 5.20 3.36
CA THR A 54 14.52 4.54 4.60
C THR A 54 14.78 5.49 5.77
N ASP A 55 14.86 6.80 5.54
CA ASP A 55 15.06 7.84 6.54
C ASP A 55 13.83 8.75 6.70
N SER A 56 12.64 8.21 6.40
CA SER A 56 11.37 8.90 6.60
C SER A 56 10.21 7.96 6.95
N GLY A 57 9.03 8.55 7.15
CA GLY A 57 7.79 7.81 7.36
C GLY A 57 6.58 8.75 7.51
N PHE A 58 5.39 8.28 7.16
CA PHE A 58 4.14 8.97 7.45
C PHE A 58 3.62 8.61 8.84
N ILE A 59 3.03 9.60 9.52
CA ILE A 59 2.02 9.40 10.55
C ILE A 59 0.69 9.72 9.87
N HIS A 60 -0.22 8.77 9.84
CA HIS A 60 -1.50 8.82 9.13
C HIS A 60 -2.65 8.36 10.02
N ASP A 61 -3.87 8.57 9.58
CA ASP A 61 -5.05 8.07 10.29
C ASP A 61 -5.24 6.56 10.10
N SER A 62 -5.73 5.90 11.15
CA SER A 62 -5.91 4.43 11.20
C SER A 62 -7.14 3.92 10.44
N LYS A 63 -8.17 4.76 10.25
CA LYS A 63 -9.41 4.43 9.53
C LYS A 63 -9.43 5.06 8.13
N ASN A 64 -8.81 6.24 7.97
CA ASN A 64 -8.87 7.02 6.74
C ASN A 64 -7.46 7.30 6.19
N LEU A 65 -6.94 6.40 5.34
CA LEU A 65 -5.59 6.52 4.77
C LEU A 65 -5.36 7.77 3.90
N GLY A 66 -6.43 8.51 3.53
CA GLY A 66 -6.31 9.82 2.90
C GLY A 66 -5.78 10.92 3.84
N VAL A 67 -5.86 10.74 5.16
CA VAL A 67 -5.42 11.71 6.17
C VAL A 67 -4.00 11.37 6.62
N VAL A 68 -3.02 12.12 6.11
CA VAL A 68 -1.61 12.05 6.54
C VAL A 68 -1.31 13.24 7.45
N TYR A 69 -1.27 13.00 8.76
CA TYR A 69 -1.01 14.03 9.78
C TYR A 69 0.38 14.66 9.68
N ARG A 70 1.42 13.87 9.35
CA ARG A 70 2.80 14.36 9.27
C ARG A 70 3.71 13.40 8.49
N THR A 71 4.64 13.95 7.73
CA THR A 71 5.86 13.23 7.32
C THR A 71 6.96 13.47 8.36
N VAL A 72 7.49 12.40 8.95
CA VAL A 72 8.69 12.43 9.79
C VAL A 72 9.90 12.17 8.89
N ARG A 73 10.96 12.97 9.05
CA ARG A 73 12.26 12.82 8.36
C ARG A 73 13.34 12.68 9.42
N PHE A 74 14.23 11.71 9.27
CA PHE A 74 15.35 11.43 10.16
C PHE A 74 16.65 11.87 9.49
N SER A 75 17.69 12.20 10.27
CA SER A 75 19.02 12.42 9.68
C SER A 75 19.64 11.08 9.30
N ALA A 76 20.36 11.03 8.18
CA ALA A 76 21.11 9.85 7.75
C ALA A 76 21.97 9.29 8.90
N GLY A 77 21.89 7.98 9.14
CA GLY A 77 22.63 7.31 10.22
C GLY A 77 22.12 7.59 11.65
N MET A 78 20.95 8.23 11.83
CA MET A 78 20.33 8.41 13.15
C MET A 78 20.09 7.05 13.83
N LYS A 79 20.53 6.92 15.09
CA LYS A 79 20.36 5.68 15.87
C LYS A 79 18.88 5.33 16.02
N ALA A 80 18.55 4.03 15.95
CA ALA A 80 17.18 3.54 16.04
C ALA A 80 16.43 4.06 17.29
N GLY A 81 17.08 4.13 18.45
CA GLY A 81 16.48 4.68 19.68
C GLY A 81 16.13 6.17 19.60
N ASP A 82 16.89 6.96 18.84
CA ASP A 82 16.61 8.38 18.60
C ASP A 82 15.50 8.55 17.57
N ARG A 83 15.49 7.75 16.50
CA ARG A 83 14.35 7.67 15.56
C ARG A 83 13.05 7.34 16.29
N SER A 84 13.04 6.33 17.16
CA SER A 84 11.87 5.96 17.98
C SER A 84 11.43 7.07 18.94
N ARG A 85 12.37 7.83 19.55
CA ARG A 85 12.03 9.00 20.38
C ARG A 85 11.40 10.12 19.55
N GLN A 86 11.96 10.44 18.39
CA GLN A 86 11.44 11.45 17.49
C GLN A 86 10.04 11.08 16.96
N THR A 87 9.84 9.83 16.54
CA THR A 87 8.52 9.34 16.11
C THR A 87 7.50 9.44 17.24
N ARG A 88 7.82 8.96 18.45
CA ARG A 88 6.90 9.05 19.59
C ARG A 88 6.55 10.50 19.93
N SER A 89 7.52 11.41 19.95
CA SER A 89 7.27 12.84 20.17
C SER A 89 6.32 13.43 19.11
N ALA A 90 6.51 13.07 17.84
CA ALA A 90 5.63 13.51 16.76
C ALA A 90 4.21 12.91 16.86
N VAL A 91 4.08 11.63 17.24
CA VAL A 91 2.79 10.97 17.49
C VAL A 91 2.06 11.64 18.65
N ASN A 92 2.72 11.83 19.80
CA ASN A 92 2.10 12.46 20.97
C ASN A 92 1.52 13.86 20.66
N VAL A 93 2.21 14.66 19.84
CA VAL A 93 1.72 16.00 19.42
C VAL A 93 0.42 15.90 18.59
N ILE A 94 0.30 14.88 17.75
CA ILE A 94 -0.89 14.64 16.92
C ILE A 94 -2.02 14.06 17.79
N GLU A 95 -1.70 13.10 18.66
CA GLU A 95 -2.64 12.49 19.60
C GLU A 95 -3.27 13.53 20.54
N SER A 96 -2.48 14.40 21.16
CA SER A 96 -2.99 15.49 22.02
C SER A 96 -3.86 16.49 21.24
N ALA A 97 -3.54 16.76 19.98
CA ALA A 97 -4.35 17.61 19.12
C ALA A 97 -5.70 16.96 18.76
N LEU A 98 -5.70 15.68 18.38
CA LEU A 98 -6.93 14.91 18.12
C LEU A 98 -7.80 14.81 19.37
N GLN A 99 -7.23 14.46 20.52
CA GLN A 99 -7.95 14.41 21.80
C GLN A 99 -8.59 15.75 22.15
N ALA A 100 -7.89 16.87 21.95
CA ALA A 100 -8.45 18.20 22.17
C ALA A 100 -9.61 18.52 21.21
N LEU A 101 -9.47 18.20 19.92
CA LEU A 101 -10.50 18.44 18.90
C LEU A 101 -11.75 17.56 19.11
N ALA A 102 -11.59 16.31 19.57
CA ALA A 102 -12.67 15.40 19.91
C ALA A 102 -13.56 15.92 21.06
N THR A 103 -13.08 16.82 21.91
CA THR A 103 -13.94 17.50 22.91
C THR A 103 -14.94 18.51 22.30
N GLY A 104 -14.88 18.75 20.99
CA GLY A 104 -15.66 19.79 20.32
C GLY A 104 -14.97 21.16 20.28
N LYS A 105 -13.72 21.27 20.75
CA LYS A 105 -12.93 22.51 20.66
C LYS A 105 -12.77 22.94 19.20
N ARG A 106 -13.16 24.18 18.86
CA ARG A 106 -13.04 24.76 17.50
C ARG A 106 -12.50 26.20 17.49
N ASP A 107 -12.42 26.84 18.65
CA ASP A 107 -11.84 28.14 18.92
C ASP A 107 -10.59 28.02 19.81
N GLY A 108 -9.78 29.08 19.92
CA GLY A 108 -8.56 29.07 20.76
C GLY A 108 -7.58 27.94 20.41
N LEU A 109 -7.57 27.48 19.16
CA LEU A 109 -6.83 26.28 18.74
C LEU A 109 -5.32 26.52 18.76
N SER A 110 -4.56 25.57 19.32
CA SER A 110 -3.10 25.57 19.20
C SER A 110 -2.66 25.33 17.75
N ARG A 111 -1.40 25.63 17.42
CA ARG A 111 -0.89 25.41 16.05
C ARG A 111 -1.04 23.96 15.58
N SER A 112 -0.86 22.99 16.47
CA SER A 112 -1.02 21.56 16.16
C SER A 112 -2.49 21.20 15.92
N GLU A 113 -3.41 21.71 16.75
CA GLU A 113 -4.86 21.53 16.56
C GLU A 113 -5.33 22.16 15.24
N GLN A 114 -4.86 23.37 14.90
CA GLN A 114 -5.17 24.00 13.61
C GLN A 114 -4.65 23.17 12.43
N MET A 115 -3.41 22.67 12.51
CA MET A 115 -2.85 21.81 11.47
C MET A 115 -3.62 20.50 11.30
N VAL A 116 -3.99 19.83 12.39
CA VAL A 116 -4.76 18.58 12.35
C VAL A 116 -6.17 18.82 11.82
N LEU A 117 -6.89 19.82 12.34
CA LEU A 117 -8.26 20.12 11.91
C LEU A 117 -8.34 20.52 10.42
N ALA A 118 -7.30 21.20 9.89
CA ALA A 118 -7.23 21.59 8.49
C ALA A 118 -7.09 20.42 7.50
N LEU A 119 -6.76 19.21 7.96
CA LEU A 119 -6.71 18.00 7.13
C LEU A 119 -8.11 17.36 6.95
N TRP A 120 -9.07 17.76 7.77
CA TRP A 120 -10.43 17.23 7.77
C TRP A 120 -11.41 18.18 7.05
N PRO A 121 -12.55 17.68 6.55
CA PRO A 121 -13.63 18.53 6.02
C PRO A 121 -14.14 19.52 7.08
N LYS A 122 -14.64 20.68 6.64
CA LYS A 122 -15.11 21.76 7.53
C LYS A 122 -16.22 21.35 8.52
N GLN A 123 -16.91 20.25 8.26
CA GLN A 123 -18.01 19.70 9.07
C GLN A 123 -17.70 18.29 9.60
N VAL A 124 -16.43 17.98 9.88
CA VAL A 124 -16.03 16.72 10.54
C VAL A 124 -16.69 16.57 11.92
N SER A 125 -17.09 15.35 12.27
CA SER A 125 -17.62 15.02 13.61
C SER A 125 -16.53 15.16 14.68
N ASN A 126 -16.92 14.99 15.94
CA ASN A 126 -16.01 14.78 17.06
C ASN A 126 -15.62 13.31 17.25
N ASP A 127 -16.34 12.39 16.59
CA ASP A 127 -16.14 10.93 16.69
C ASP A 127 -15.17 10.36 15.63
N GLU A 128 -14.72 11.23 14.70
CA GLU A 128 -13.70 10.97 13.68
C GLU A 128 -12.33 11.46 14.16
#